data_AF-A0A8K1D734-F1
#
_entry.id   AF-A0A8K1D734-F1
#
_cell.length_a   1.000
_cell.length_b   1.000
_cell.length_c   1.000
_cell.angle_alpha   90.00
_cell.angle_beta   90.00
_cell.angle_gamma   90.00
#
_symmetry.space_group_name_H-M   'P 1'
#
loop_
_entity.id
_entity.type
_entity.pdbx_description
1 polymer ?
#
loop_
_entity_poly.entity_id
_entity_poly.type
_entity_poly.pdbx_seq_one_letter_code
_entity_poly.pdbx_strand_id
1 'polypeptide(L)'
;MGLNSSRSVEIYISNNTQKITLKNPRIYLYSGHSLKFPQPLVFPGSSSSWKFMNNSSFWGCNGVLAFEAESFTLAIYFSNPIDYNRFPMEMGLELSLDRVHRGHLEAAYDRLVTISRASSKGNFMFPFVILKESQKQAQLSTGLVKVTATVSRGQNAVVRVQVEDQSNSGSEDRTETLFQARMSKSENLPVLWELMDSPRTTRIA
;
A
#
# COMPACT_ATOMS: atom_id res chain seq x y z
N MET A 1 -41.68 5.65 -11.42
CA MET A 1 -40.27 5.77 -11.87
C MET A 1 -39.48 4.66 -11.23
N GLY A 2 -38.83 3.79 -12.01
CA GLY A 2 -38.16 2.59 -11.51
C GLY A 2 -36.97 2.94 -10.62
N LEU A 3 -37.07 2.57 -9.34
CA LEU A 3 -35.97 2.55 -8.38
C LEU A 3 -34.99 1.44 -8.75
N ASN A 4 -34.25 1.61 -9.83
CA ASN A 4 -33.10 0.76 -10.12
C ASN A 4 -31.97 1.19 -9.18
N SER A 5 -32.08 0.83 -7.90
CA SER A 5 -31.09 1.02 -6.84
C SER A 5 -29.96 0.00 -6.94
N SER A 6 -29.50 -0.29 -8.16
CA SER A 6 -28.33 -1.12 -8.37
C SER A 6 -27.08 -0.27 -8.13
N ARG A 7 -26.18 -0.77 -7.30
CA ARG A 7 -24.87 -0.19 -7.03
C ARG A 7 -23.82 -1.17 -7.50
N SER A 8 -22.87 -0.68 -8.28
CA SER A 8 -21.76 -1.50 -8.75
C SER A 8 -20.42 -0.78 -8.62
N VAL A 9 -19.38 -1.58 -8.48
CA VAL A 9 -17.99 -1.13 -8.51
C VAL A 9 -17.24 -2.00 -9.51
N GLU A 10 -16.72 -1.40 -10.57
CA GLU A 10 -15.79 -2.06 -11.47
C GLU A 10 -14.36 -1.58 -11.16
N ILE A 11 -13.50 -2.51 -10.76
CA ILE A 11 -12.08 -2.26 -10.52
C ILE A 11 -11.32 -2.69 -11.77
N TYR A 12 -10.66 -1.73 -12.40
CA TYR A 12 -9.75 -1.94 -13.52
C TYR A 12 -8.32 -1.80 -13.01
N ILE A 13 -7.52 -2.84 -13.15
CA ILE A 13 -6.12 -2.85 -12.73
C ILE A 13 -5.26 -2.94 -13.98
N SER A 14 -4.36 -1.99 -14.12
CA SER A 14 -3.36 -1.93 -15.16
C SER A 14 -1.99 -2.12 -14.53
N ASN A 15 -1.30 -3.18 -14.91
CA ASN A 15 0.04 -3.49 -14.45
C ASN A 15 1.05 -3.03 -15.50
N ASN A 16 1.61 -1.85 -15.31
CA ASN A 16 2.60 -1.24 -16.21
C ASN A 16 4.04 -1.50 -15.73
N THR A 17 4.25 -2.40 -14.78
CA THR A 17 5.59 -2.81 -14.35
C THR A 17 6.24 -3.70 -15.41
N GLN A 18 7.57 -3.82 -15.36
CA GLN A 18 8.33 -4.67 -16.27
C GLN A 18 8.42 -6.13 -15.81
N LYS A 19 8.42 -6.38 -14.49
CA LYS A 19 8.72 -7.71 -13.93
C LYS A 19 7.71 -8.22 -12.91
N ILE A 20 6.87 -7.34 -12.36
CA ILE A 20 6.02 -7.70 -11.23
C ILE A 20 4.73 -8.32 -11.75
N THR A 21 4.41 -9.51 -11.28
CA THR A 21 3.12 -10.16 -11.57
C THR A 21 2.25 -10.10 -10.34
N LEU A 22 1.03 -9.57 -10.48
CA LEU A 22 0.01 -9.67 -9.44
C LEU A 22 -0.66 -11.04 -9.57
N LYS A 23 -0.64 -11.83 -8.50
CA LYS A 23 -1.17 -13.19 -8.46
C LYS A 23 -2.11 -13.38 -7.29
N ASN A 24 -2.83 -14.50 -7.31
CA ASN A 24 -3.72 -14.93 -6.23
C ASN A 24 -4.73 -13.84 -5.83
N PRO A 25 -5.60 -13.39 -6.74
CA PRO A 25 -6.67 -12.47 -6.42
C PRO A 25 -7.57 -13.07 -5.35
N ARG A 26 -7.68 -12.38 -4.23
CA ARG A 26 -8.55 -12.76 -3.11
C ARG A 26 -9.57 -11.66 -2.86
N ILE A 27 -10.80 -12.05 -2.60
CA ILE A 27 -11.92 -11.13 -2.47
C ILE A 27 -12.59 -11.38 -1.11
N TYR A 28 -12.87 -10.29 -0.40
CA TYR A 28 -13.81 -10.27 0.72
C TYR A 28 -14.89 -9.25 0.41
N LEU A 29 -16.15 -9.66 0.44
CA LEU A 29 -17.30 -8.78 0.24
C LEU A 29 -18.08 -8.71 1.54
N TYR A 30 -18.10 -7.53 2.15
CA TYR A 30 -19.00 -7.26 3.27
C TYR A 30 -20.44 -7.14 2.76
N SER A 31 -20.63 -6.53 1.58
CA SER A 31 -21.92 -6.47 0.91
C SER A 31 -21.78 -6.51 -0.61
N GLY A 32 -22.67 -7.29 -1.25
CA GLY A 32 -22.66 -7.51 -2.70
C GLY A 32 -22.15 -8.88 -3.11
N HIS A 33 -21.95 -9.06 -4.42
CA HIS A 33 -21.41 -10.26 -5.04
C HIS A 33 -20.50 -9.88 -6.22
N SER A 34 -19.63 -10.81 -6.62
CA SER A 34 -18.80 -10.66 -7.82
C SER A 34 -19.51 -11.22 -9.05
N LEU A 35 -19.41 -10.52 -10.18
CA LEU A 35 -19.92 -11.00 -11.47
C LEU A 35 -18.88 -11.76 -12.31
N LYS A 36 -17.59 -11.53 -12.05
CA LYS A 36 -16.50 -12.19 -12.77
C LYS A 36 -15.63 -12.95 -11.77
N PHE A 37 -15.44 -14.24 -12.03
CA PHE A 37 -14.43 -15.02 -11.33
C PHE A 37 -13.04 -14.53 -11.75
N PRO A 38 -12.14 -14.33 -10.80
CA PRO A 38 -10.92 -13.59 -11.08
C PRO A 38 -9.97 -14.44 -11.93
N GLN A 39 -9.45 -13.86 -13.02
CA GLN A 39 -8.24 -14.38 -13.64
C GLN A 39 -7.13 -14.39 -12.58
N PRO A 40 -6.40 -15.49 -12.39
CA PRO A 40 -5.52 -15.64 -11.24
C PRO A 40 -4.30 -14.71 -11.29
N LEU A 41 -4.02 -14.07 -12.43
CA LEU A 41 -2.77 -13.39 -12.72
C LEU A 41 -3.03 -12.09 -13.51
N VAL A 42 -2.31 -11.03 -13.16
CA VAL A 42 -2.15 -9.81 -13.96
C VAL A 42 -0.66 -9.66 -14.26
N PHE A 43 -0.29 -10.02 -15.49
CA PHE A 43 1.10 -9.98 -15.95
C PHE A 43 1.62 -8.55 -16.14
N PRO A 44 2.95 -8.36 -16.12
CA PRO A 44 3.60 -7.14 -16.60
C PRO A 44 3.05 -6.70 -17.97
N GLY A 45 2.73 -5.41 -18.11
CA GLY A 45 2.15 -4.82 -19.32
C GLY A 45 0.69 -5.18 -19.61
N SER A 46 0.02 -5.92 -18.73
CA SER A 46 -1.36 -6.38 -18.93
C SER A 46 -2.36 -5.62 -18.04
N SER A 47 -3.64 -5.72 -18.37
CA SER A 47 -4.72 -5.14 -17.58
C SER A 47 -5.91 -6.09 -17.44
N SER A 48 -6.60 -6.02 -16.30
CA SER A 48 -7.73 -6.89 -15.97
C SER A 48 -8.82 -6.10 -15.23
N SER A 49 -10.07 -6.58 -15.28
CA SER A 49 -11.19 -5.94 -14.58
C SER A 49 -12.03 -6.89 -13.74
N TRP A 50 -12.52 -6.39 -12.62
CA TRP A 50 -13.40 -7.07 -11.67
C TRP A 50 -14.62 -6.22 -11.41
N LYS A 51 -15.81 -6.82 -11.55
CA LYS A 51 -17.06 -6.10 -11.33
C LYS A 51 -17.82 -6.71 -10.16
N PHE A 52 -18.17 -5.85 -9.22
CA PHE A 52 -18.94 -6.17 -8.04
C PHE A 52 -20.27 -5.43 -8.09
N MET A 53 -21.33 -6.06 -7.61
CA MET A 53 -22.67 -5.46 -7.54
C MET A 53 -23.31 -5.72 -6.20
N ASN A 54 -24.24 -4.86 -5.81
CA ASN A 54 -25.05 -5.09 -4.63
C ASN A 54 -26.02 -6.28 -4.79
N ASN A 55 -26.33 -6.93 -3.65
CA ASN A 55 -27.27 -8.04 -3.61
C ASN A 55 -28.73 -7.56 -3.49
N SER A 56 -28.93 -6.33 -3.01
CA SER A 56 -30.24 -5.81 -2.65
C SER A 56 -30.28 -4.30 -2.78
N SER A 57 -31.46 -3.78 -3.10
CA SER A 57 -31.80 -2.37 -3.18
C SER A 57 -31.58 -1.55 -1.91
N PHE A 58 -31.32 -2.21 -0.77
CA PHE A 58 -31.08 -1.55 0.53
C PHE A 58 -29.63 -1.58 0.99
N TRP A 59 -28.78 -2.38 0.33
CA TRP A 59 -27.37 -2.54 0.68
C TRP A 59 -26.47 -2.04 -0.45
N GLY A 60 -25.40 -1.33 -0.10
CA GLY A 60 -24.38 -0.91 -1.06
C GLY A 60 -23.49 -2.08 -1.53
N CYS A 61 -22.44 -1.76 -2.26
CA CYS A 61 -21.40 -2.71 -2.67
C CYS A 61 -20.08 -2.33 -2.00
N ASN A 62 -19.62 -3.16 -1.05
CA ASN A 62 -18.48 -2.87 -0.20
C ASN A 62 -17.60 -4.11 -0.01
N GLY A 63 -16.29 -3.94 -0.10
CA GLY A 63 -15.37 -5.05 0.09
C GLY A 63 -13.89 -4.68 -0.07
N VAL A 64 -13.07 -5.72 -0.13
CA VAL A 64 -11.64 -5.67 -0.41
C VAL A 64 -11.28 -6.67 -1.49
N LEU A 65 -10.54 -6.19 -2.50
CA LEU A 65 -9.85 -7.03 -3.47
C LEU A 65 -8.35 -6.96 -3.18
N ALA A 66 -7.70 -8.09 -3.01
CA ALA A 66 -6.27 -8.15 -2.72
C ALA A 66 -5.51 -9.01 -3.73
N PHE A 67 -4.26 -8.62 -3.96
CA PHE A 67 -3.30 -9.33 -4.80
C PHE A 67 -2.00 -9.56 -4.04
N GLU A 68 -1.36 -10.68 -4.36
CA GLU A 68 0.01 -10.95 -3.95
C GLU A 68 0.96 -10.61 -5.09
N ALA A 69 2.06 -9.95 -4.78
CA ALA A 69 3.23 -9.85 -5.62
C ALA A 69 4.40 -10.58 -4.94
N GLU A 70 5.55 -10.64 -5.60
CA GLU A 70 6.75 -11.21 -4.98
C GLU A 70 7.24 -10.38 -3.80
N SER A 71 7.20 -9.05 -3.90
CA SER A 71 7.76 -8.15 -2.88
C SER A 71 6.71 -7.47 -1.99
N PHE A 72 5.42 -7.54 -2.32
CA PHE A 72 4.37 -6.88 -1.56
C PHE A 72 3.01 -7.56 -1.73
N THR A 73 2.03 -7.08 -0.98
CA THR A 73 0.61 -7.35 -1.16
C THR A 73 -0.12 -6.03 -1.34
N LEU A 74 -1.04 -5.99 -2.31
CA LEU A 74 -1.86 -4.83 -2.60
C LEU A 74 -3.30 -5.15 -2.21
N ALA A 75 -3.89 -4.37 -1.32
CA ALA A 75 -5.32 -4.41 -1.03
C ALA A 75 -6.01 -3.15 -1.53
N ILE A 76 -7.16 -3.35 -2.16
CA ILE A 76 -8.01 -2.30 -2.71
C ILE A 76 -9.34 -2.39 -1.99
N TYR A 77 -9.59 -1.46 -1.08
CA TYR A 77 -10.88 -1.26 -0.43
C TYR A 77 -11.80 -0.44 -1.31
N PHE A 78 -13.08 -0.79 -1.34
CA PHE A 78 -14.10 -0.01 -2.01
C PHE A 78 -15.38 -0.01 -1.19
N SER A 79 -16.06 1.14 -1.21
CA SER A 79 -17.40 1.30 -0.67
C SER A 79 -18.25 2.16 -1.59
N ASN A 80 -19.32 1.57 -2.10
CA ASN A 80 -20.33 2.24 -2.90
C ASN A 80 -21.71 2.10 -2.24
N PRO A 81 -22.06 2.98 -1.29
CA PRO A 81 -23.33 2.94 -0.58
C PRO A 81 -24.51 3.37 -1.47
N ILE A 82 -25.73 3.09 -1.00
CA ILE A 82 -26.95 3.54 -1.68
C ILE A 82 -27.26 5.00 -1.40
N ASP A 83 -27.02 5.46 -0.17
CA ASP A 83 -27.32 6.82 0.26
C ASP A 83 -26.01 7.59 0.50
N TYR A 84 -25.63 8.40 -0.50
CA TYR A 84 -24.43 9.24 -0.42
C TYR A 84 -24.57 10.40 0.58
N ASN A 85 -25.78 10.78 0.98
CA ASN A 85 -25.96 11.81 1.99
C ASN A 85 -25.53 11.32 3.37
N ARG A 86 -25.65 10.01 3.62
CA ARG A 86 -25.35 9.39 4.91
C ARG A 86 -23.98 8.73 4.94
N PHE A 87 -23.56 8.13 3.83
CA PHE A 87 -22.30 7.43 3.70
C PHE A 87 -21.61 7.86 2.40
N PRO A 88 -20.44 8.50 2.45
CA PRO A 88 -19.75 8.89 1.22
C PRO A 88 -19.27 7.65 0.47
N MET A 89 -19.09 7.79 -0.84
CA MET A 89 -18.35 6.79 -1.61
C MET A 89 -16.86 6.87 -1.27
N GLU A 90 -16.24 5.74 -0.98
CA GLU A 90 -14.85 5.66 -0.51
C GLU A 90 -14.08 4.57 -1.25
N MET A 91 -12.79 4.82 -1.49
CA MET A 91 -11.87 3.83 -2.03
C MET A 91 -10.55 3.94 -1.29
N GLY A 92 -9.95 2.80 -0.95
CA GLY A 92 -8.69 2.73 -0.23
C GLY A 92 -7.68 1.85 -0.94
N LEU A 93 -6.41 2.21 -0.80
CA LEU A 93 -5.29 1.34 -1.13
C LEU A 93 -4.49 1.05 0.13
N GLU A 94 -3.98 -0.17 0.23
CA GLU A 94 -2.98 -0.56 1.23
C GLU A 94 -1.88 -1.35 0.52
N LEU A 95 -0.63 -1.04 0.85
CA LEU A 95 0.56 -1.76 0.39
C LEU A 95 1.30 -2.34 1.58
N SER A 96 1.43 -3.66 1.65
CA SER A 96 2.12 -4.36 2.74
C SER A 96 3.27 -5.20 2.22
N LEU A 97 4.49 -4.96 2.72
CA LEU A 97 5.68 -5.79 2.43
C LEU A 97 5.64 -7.13 3.18
N ASP A 98 5.08 -7.16 4.39
CA ASP A 98 5.01 -8.34 5.27
C ASP A 98 3.94 -9.37 4.83
N ARG A 99 3.38 -9.18 3.64
CA ARG A 99 2.32 -10.02 3.04
C ARG A 99 1.15 -10.31 3.99
N VAL A 100 0.75 -9.34 4.81
CA VAL A 100 -0.29 -9.50 5.85
C VAL A 100 -1.66 -9.87 5.28
N HIS A 101 -1.91 -9.53 4.02
CA HIS A 101 -3.13 -9.95 3.31
C HIS A 101 -3.16 -11.44 2.93
N ARG A 102 -2.14 -12.23 3.27
CA ARG A 102 -2.18 -13.70 3.22
C ARG A 102 -3.11 -14.31 4.26
N GLY A 103 -3.39 -13.60 5.34
CA GLY A 103 -4.34 -14.02 6.38
C GLY A 103 -5.82 -13.85 5.96
N HIS A 104 -6.67 -13.51 6.93
CA HIS A 104 -8.09 -13.24 6.71
C HIS A 104 -8.28 -11.82 6.14
N LEU A 105 -8.87 -11.71 4.94
CA LEU A 105 -9.13 -10.42 4.30
C LEU A 105 -10.12 -9.53 5.06
N GLU A 106 -10.99 -10.14 5.87
CA GLU A 106 -11.89 -9.44 6.79
C GLU A 106 -11.13 -8.49 7.72
N ALA A 107 -9.98 -8.93 8.27
CA ALA A 107 -9.16 -8.07 9.11
C ALA A 107 -8.56 -6.86 8.35
N ALA A 108 -8.32 -7.00 7.04
CA ALA A 108 -7.92 -5.88 6.19
C ALA A 108 -9.10 -4.94 5.92
N TYR A 109 -10.30 -5.48 5.70
CA TYR A 109 -11.53 -4.69 5.58
C TYR A 109 -11.80 -3.88 6.84
N ASP A 110 -11.83 -4.51 8.01
CA ASP A 110 -12.11 -3.86 9.30
C ASP A 110 -11.10 -2.74 9.60
N ARG A 111 -9.82 -2.99 9.30
CA ARG A 111 -8.77 -1.98 9.43
C ARG A 111 -9.03 -0.80 8.51
N LEU A 112 -9.28 -1.03 7.21
CA LEU A 112 -9.51 0.05 6.23
C LEU A 112 -10.79 0.84 6.52
N VAL A 113 -11.84 0.19 7.01
CA VAL A 113 -13.07 0.85 7.48
C VAL A 113 -12.79 1.70 8.72
N THR A 114 -12.04 1.18 9.68
CA THR A 114 -11.67 1.91 10.90
C THR A 114 -10.85 3.14 10.57
N ILE A 115 -9.87 3.00 9.68
CA ILE A 115 -9.07 4.10 9.14
C ILE A 115 -9.97 5.14 8.48
N SER A 116 -10.91 4.71 7.64
CA SER A 116 -11.77 5.64 6.92
C SER A 116 -12.59 6.52 7.86
N ARG A 117 -13.08 5.93 8.95
CA ARG A 117 -13.86 6.63 9.98
C ARG A 117 -13.00 7.53 10.87
N ALA A 118 -11.75 7.14 11.13
CA ALA A 118 -10.82 7.93 11.93
C ALA A 118 -10.22 9.07 11.10
N SER A 119 -10.63 10.32 11.35
CA SER A 119 -10.16 11.49 10.58
C SER A 119 -8.68 11.88 10.78
N SER A 120 -7.85 11.12 11.50
CA SER A 120 -6.42 11.44 11.64
C SER A 120 -5.56 10.32 12.21
N LYS A 121 -4.39 10.12 11.57
CA LYS A 121 -3.10 9.67 12.13
C LYS A 121 -3.15 8.62 13.26
N GLY A 122 -3.60 7.41 12.93
CA GLY A 122 -3.12 6.22 13.64
C GLY A 122 -1.69 5.90 13.20
N ASN A 123 -0.87 5.32 14.09
CA ASN A 123 0.42 4.76 13.72
C ASN A 123 0.17 3.41 13.04
N PHE A 124 -0.11 3.43 11.74
CA PHE A 124 -0.41 2.22 10.97
C PHE A 124 0.90 1.59 10.48
N MET A 125 0.99 0.27 10.61
CA MET A 125 2.16 -0.52 10.25
C MET A 125 2.47 -0.51 8.74
N PHE A 126 1.50 -0.12 7.88
CA PHE A 126 1.61 -0.14 6.43
C PHE A 126 1.17 1.19 5.79
N PRO A 127 1.77 1.59 4.64
CA PRO A 127 1.24 2.67 3.83
C PRO A 127 -0.19 2.36 3.34
N PHE A 128 -1.11 3.27 3.64
CA PHE A 128 -2.47 3.24 3.12
C PHE A 128 -2.89 4.66 2.71
N VAL A 129 -3.90 4.73 1.84
CA VAL A 129 -4.53 5.99 1.46
C VAL A 129 -5.99 5.72 1.14
N ILE A 130 -6.88 6.61 1.58
CA ILE A 130 -8.31 6.53 1.29
C ILE A 130 -8.72 7.78 0.53
N LEU A 131 -9.21 7.60 -0.69
CA LEU A 131 -9.90 8.67 -1.42
C LEU A 131 -11.31 8.78 -0.87
N LYS A 132 -11.60 9.97 -0.35
CA LYS A 132 -12.94 10.44 -0.05
C LYS A 132 -13.45 11.35 -1.17
N GLU A 133 -14.72 11.74 -1.09
CA GLU A 133 -15.42 12.55 -2.09
C GLU A 133 -14.78 13.89 -2.50
N SER A 134 -13.72 14.38 -1.86
CA SER A 134 -13.01 15.59 -2.30
C SER A 134 -11.77 15.29 -3.16
N GLN A 135 -11.26 14.05 -3.10
CA GLN A 135 -9.99 13.69 -3.71
C GLN A 135 -10.20 13.02 -5.07
N LYS A 136 -9.39 13.41 -6.06
CA LYS A 136 -9.48 12.88 -7.44
C LYS A 136 -8.63 11.63 -7.66
N GLN A 137 -7.57 11.48 -6.88
CA GLN A 137 -6.56 10.45 -7.04
C GLN A 137 -5.94 10.15 -5.68
N ALA A 138 -5.51 8.92 -5.48
CA ALA A 138 -4.53 8.61 -4.47
C ALA A 138 -3.36 7.83 -5.02
N GLN A 139 -2.26 7.93 -4.30
CA GLN A 139 -1.00 7.34 -4.67
C GLN A 139 -0.35 6.76 -3.42
N LEU A 140 0.19 5.56 -3.56
CA LEU A 140 1.08 4.94 -2.59
C LEU A 140 2.35 4.51 -3.30
N SER A 141 3.47 4.66 -2.62
CA SER A 141 4.76 4.22 -3.11
C SER A 141 5.42 3.36 -2.05
N THR A 142 5.98 2.23 -2.46
CA THR A 142 6.79 1.37 -1.60
C THR A 142 7.98 0.86 -2.40
N GLY A 143 9.18 1.32 -2.02
CA GLY A 143 10.45 0.91 -2.61
C GLY A 143 10.51 0.99 -4.14
N LEU A 144 10.10 -0.10 -4.80
CA LEU A 144 10.21 -0.33 -6.23
C LEU A 144 8.92 -0.07 -7.02
N VAL A 145 7.79 0.18 -6.34
CA VAL A 145 6.51 0.36 -7.02
C VAL A 145 5.76 1.59 -6.57
N LYS A 146 5.11 2.22 -7.55
CA LYS A 146 4.12 3.26 -7.35
C LYS A 146 2.76 2.69 -7.75
N VAL A 147 1.81 2.76 -6.84
CA VAL A 147 0.41 2.42 -7.10
C VAL A 147 -0.41 3.70 -7.07
N THR A 148 -1.11 3.94 -8.16
CA THR A 148 -1.98 5.11 -8.33
C THR A 148 -3.40 4.63 -8.53
N ALA A 149 -4.37 5.21 -7.83
CA ALA A 149 -5.77 4.90 -8.04
C ALA A 149 -6.64 6.13 -8.19
N THR A 150 -7.65 6.00 -9.05
CA THR A 150 -8.69 7.01 -9.28
C THR A 150 -10.05 6.33 -9.21
N VAL A 151 -11.09 7.09 -8.87
CA VAL A 151 -12.45 6.57 -8.76
C VAL A 151 -13.43 7.48 -9.47
N SER A 152 -14.25 6.92 -10.36
CA SER A 152 -15.40 7.61 -10.93
C SER A 152 -16.58 7.54 -9.96
N ARG A 153 -17.40 8.58 -9.95
CA ARG A 153 -18.51 8.73 -9.00
C ARG A 153 -19.82 8.29 -9.64
N GLY A 154 -20.68 7.65 -8.86
CA GLY A 154 -22.04 7.32 -9.24
C GLY A 154 -22.45 5.90 -8.89
N GLN A 155 -23.68 5.55 -9.27
CA GLN A 155 -24.25 4.22 -9.05
C GLN A 155 -23.37 3.09 -9.59
N ASN A 156 -22.72 3.32 -10.74
CA ASN A 156 -21.74 2.43 -11.33
C ASN A 156 -20.35 3.08 -11.25
N ALA A 157 -19.68 2.86 -10.12
CA ALA A 157 -18.35 3.41 -9.88
C ALA A 157 -17.29 2.59 -10.61
N VAL A 158 -16.28 3.26 -11.17
CA VAL A 158 -15.13 2.65 -11.81
C VAL A 158 -13.88 3.08 -11.05
N VAL A 159 -13.20 2.11 -10.44
CA VAL A 159 -11.91 2.29 -9.79
C VAL A 159 -10.84 1.91 -10.80
N ARG A 160 -9.94 2.83 -11.15
CA ARG A 160 -8.77 2.52 -11.98
C ARG A 160 -7.54 2.51 -11.12
N VAL A 161 -6.83 1.39 -11.08
CA VAL A 161 -5.58 1.20 -10.36
C VAL A 161 -4.46 0.97 -11.37
N GLN A 162 -3.40 1.74 -11.27
CA GLN A 162 -2.19 1.62 -12.07
C GLN A 162 -1.05 1.23 -11.15
N VAL A 163 -0.36 0.14 -11.50
CA VAL A 163 0.86 -0.30 -10.82
C VAL A 163 2.02 -0.03 -11.77
N GLU A 164 2.96 0.78 -11.33
CA GLU A 164 4.10 1.23 -12.13
C GLU A 164 5.39 0.96 -11.37
N ASP A 165 6.46 0.69 -12.12
CA ASP A 165 7.80 0.68 -11.54
C ASP A 165 8.13 2.09 -11.03
N GLN A 166 8.62 2.17 -9.81
CA GLN A 166 9.15 3.41 -9.28
C GLN A 166 10.53 3.61 -9.91
N SER A 167 10.61 4.41 -10.97
CA SER A 167 11.90 4.85 -11.49
C SER A 167 12.62 5.61 -10.38
N ASN A 168 13.81 5.14 -10.00
CA ASN A 168 14.73 5.91 -9.19
C ASN A 168 15.21 7.09 -10.06
N SER A 169 14.41 8.14 -10.21
CA SER A 169 14.93 9.43 -10.64
C SER A 169 15.69 10.03 -9.46
N GLY A 170 16.95 9.62 -9.31
CA GLY A 170 17.97 10.29 -8.51
C GLY A 170 18.31 9.64 -7.17
N SER A 171 19.02 8.51 -7.19
CA SER A 171 20.04 8.22 -6.18
C SER A 171 20.99 7.11 -6.66
N GLU A 172 21.52 7.27 -7.86
CA GLU A 172 22.73 6.58 -8.30
C GLU A 172 23.91 7.56 -8.11
N ASP A 173 24.07 8.10 -6.88
CA ASP A 173 25.25 8.92 -6.50
C ASP A 173 25.41 9.13 -4.98
N ARG A 174 24.87 8.23 -4.14
CA ARG A 174 24.96 8.35 -2.65
C ARG A 174 25.58 7.16 -1.94
N THR A 175 25.95 6.11 -2.66
CA THR A 175 26.68 4.96 -2.10
C THR A 175 28.20 5.13 -2.13
N GLU A 176 28.75 6.07 -2.91
CA GLU A 176 30.19 6.37 -2.87
C GLU A 176 30.60 7.42 -1.82
N THR A 177 29.71 8.33 -1.43
CA THR A 177 30.06 9.35 -0.41
C THR A 177 30.09 8.79 1.03
N LEU A 178 29.38 7.69 1.31
CA LEU A 178 29.36 7.06 2.63
C LEU A 178 30.53 6.07 2.86
N PHE A 179 31.13 5.54 1.80
CA PHE A 179 32.36 4.72 1.92
C PHE A 179 33.62 5.59 2.08
N GLN A 180 33.67 6.78 1.45
CA GLN A 180 34.77 7.74 1.64
C GLN A 180 34.74 8.42 3.02
N ALA A 181 33.55 8.74 3.56
CA ALA A 181 33.43 9.36 4.89
C ALA A 181 33.75 8.41 6.07
N ARG A 182 33.78 7.09 5.83
CA ARG A 182 34.13 6.09 6.85
C ARG A 182 35.64 5.78 6.88
N MET A 183 36.38 6.06 5.80
CA MET A 183 37.83 5.91 5.75
C MET A 183 38.58 7.11 6.35
N SER A 184 38.01 8.32 6.36
CA SER A 184 38.70 9.53 6.88
C SER A 184 38.54 9.77 8.40
N LYS A 185 37.81 8.90 9.12
CA LYS A 185 37.48 9.12 10.53
C LYS A 185 38.01 8.05 11.49
N SER A 186 38.99 7.24 11.07
CA SER A 186 39.65 6.26 11.95
C SER A 186 41.04 6.68 12.46
N GLU A 187 41.55 7.84 12.05
CA GLU A 187 42.78 8.42 12.60
C GLU A 187 42.43 9.54 13.57
N ASN A 188 42.17 9.19 14.84
CA ASN A 188 42.43 10.01 16.05
C ASN A 188 41.68 9.43 17.26
N LEU A 189 42.13 8.27 17.74
CA LEU A 189 41.94 7.90 19.14
C LEU A 189 43.33 7.69 19.77
N PRO A 190 43.65 8.36 20.89
CA PRO A 190 44.96 8.26 21.52
C PRO A 190 45.16 6.85 22.10
N VAL A 191 46.35 6.31 21.84
CA VAL A 191 46.82 4.99 22.29
C VAL A 191 47.00 5.00 23.80
N LEU A 192 46.21 4.17 24.48
CA LEU A 192 46.08 4.13 25.95
C LEU A 192 47.16 3.23 26.58
N TRP A 193 48.45 3.43 26.26
CA TRP A 193 49.57 2.64 26.80
C TRP A 193 50.75 3.45 27.38
N GLU A 194 50.69 4.78 27.43
CA GLU A 194 51.75 5.60 28.06
C GLU A 194 51.44 5.98 29.51
N LEU A 195 51.31 4.98 30.39
CA LEU A 195 51.49 5.15 31.84
C LEU A 195 52.46 4.08 32.37
N MET A 196 53.68 4.24 31.90
CA MET A 196 54.96 4.05 32.60
C MET A 196 54.99 3.02 33.73
N ASP A 197 55.57 1.86 33.40
CA ASP A 197 56.67 1.32 34.17
C ASP A 197 57.71 2.42 34.44
N SER A 198 58.03 2.66 35.72
CA SER A 198 59.31 3.26 36.10
C SER A 198 59.83 2.60 37.38
N PRO A 199 61.06 2.05 37.37
CA PRO A 199 61.63 1.30 38.48
C PRO A 199 62.23 2.21 39.57
N ARG A 200 62.15 1.72 40.81
CA ARG A 200 62.80 2.24 42.01
C ARG A 200 64.31 2.43 41.81
N THR A 201 64.89 3.53 42.32
CA THR A 201 66.21 3.53 42.98
C THR A 201 66.33 4.70 43.98
N THR A 202 66.81 4.33 45.16
CA THR A 202 67.13 5.07 46.39
C THR A 202 68.28 6.08 46.26
N ARG A 203 68.28 7.19 47.03
CA ARG A 203 69.31 7.53 48.05
C ARG A 203 69.25 8.98 48.62
N ILE A 204 69.29 9.03 49.96
CA ILE A 204 70.05 9.90 50.90
C ILE A 204 69.72 11.40 50.98
N ALA A 205 69.17 11.82 52.14
CA ALA A 205 69.89 12.52 53.22
C ALA A 205 69.14 12.33 54.54
#